data_AF-A0A937VVG5-F1
#
_entry.id   AF-A0A937VVG5-F1
#
_cell.length_a   1.000
_cell.length_b   1.000
_cell.length_c   1.000
_cell.angle_alpha   90.00
_cell.angle_beta   90.00
_cell.angle_gamma   90.00
#
_symmetry.space_group_name_H-M   'P 1'
#
loop_
_entity.id
_entity.type
_entity.pdbx_description
1 polymer ?
#
loop_
_entity_poly.entity_id
_entity_poly.type
_entity_poly.pdbx_seq_one_letter_code
_entity_poly.pdbx_strand_id
1 'polypeptide(L)'
;MKKTFINLFTDAHGDDSSRKGPILTFSKLKSQSNVIMIPDFEALSGHAEIHKSVQMGKSLFQWYYKIEKGFWRGSRTGSGSFLNLARTKCVELSLKYPDLIDARFSDFHPNEYTCMVYPEYFSNGARIADHLKFKYQINIDGNASTYGRLFWQLFSGCLVFNQESDFTQWYHFKLQPYVHFVPFKNDISDLPEKIIWAKKNDKTARIIARNAEIFANTHLNAKAIYDYLYYVICTCSKLSDNSN
;
A
#
# COMPACT_ATOMS: atom_id res chain seq x y z
N MET A 1 14.98 17.75 -9.15
CA MET A 1 15.48 16.61 -8.34
C MET A 1 16.56 16.99 -7.31
N LYS A 2 17.60 17.79 -7.63
CA LYS A 2 18.67 18.14 -6.69
C LYS A 2 18.28 19.03 -5.48
N LYS A 3 17.43 20.05 -5.66
CA LYS A 3 17.18 21.05 -4.60
C LYS A 3 16.25 20.58 -3.46
N THR A 4 15.38 19.60 -3.69
CA THR A 4 14.35 19.19 -2.71
C THR A 4 14.89 18.24 -1.64
N PHE A 5 15.98 17.53 -1.88
CA PHE A 5 16.56 16.54 -0.94
C PHE A 5 17.67 17.12 -0.04
N ILE A 6 18.20 18.32 -0.35
CA ILE A 6 19.21 18.99 0.49
C ILE A 6 18.61 19.40 1.86
N ASN A 7 17.29 19.64 1.92
CA ASN A 7 16.56 19.93 3.16
C ASN A 7 16.25 18.69 4.02
N LEU A 8 16.77 17.49 3.71
CA LEU A 8 16.65 16.32 4.60
C LEU A 8 17.64 16.36 5.78
N PHE A 9 18.59 17.31 5.76
CA PHE A 9 19.68 17.36 6.74
C PHE A 9 19.93 18.75 7.33
N THR A 10 19.09 19.74 7.00
CA THR A 10 19.17 21.09 7.60
C THR A 10 18.00 21.28 8.58
N ASP A 11 18.36 21.25 9.85
CA ASP A 11 17.62 21.74 11.03
C ASP A 11 16.20 21.21 11.23
N ALA A 12 16.11 19.98 11.73
CA ALA A 12 14.98 19.58 12.58
C ALA A 12 15.28 20.05 14.02
N HIS A 13 14.95 21.29 14.34
CA HIS A 13 14.78 21.70 15.73
C HIS A 13 13.57 20.96 16.31
N GLY A 14 13.81 19.83 16.97
CA GLY A 14 12.79 19.13 17.75
C GLY A 14 12.72 17.61 17.53
N ASP A 15 13.84 16.89 17.50
CA ASP A 15 13.83 15.46 17.81
C ASP A 15 15.21 15.06 18.38
N ASP A 16 15.18 14.17 19.36
CA ASP A 16 16.29 13.67 20.21
C ASP A 16 17.71 13.84 19.62
N SER A 17 18.48 14.75 20.22
CA SER A 17 19.88 15.08 19.87
C SER A 17 20.88 13.93 20.03
N SER A 18 20.43 12.73 20.44
CA SER A 18 21.29 11.56 20.63
C SER A 18 21.54 10.73 19.35
N ARG A 19 20.72 10.86 18.30
CA ARG A 19 20.81 10.01 17.10
C ARG A 19 21.73 10.61 16.03
N LYS A 20 23.01 10.27 16.12
CA LYS A 20 24.06 10.66 15.16
C LYS A 20 24.17 9.65 14.00
N GLY A 21 23.33 9.78 12.97
CA GLY A 21 23.51 9.05 11.71
C GLY A 21 22.25 8.89 10.86
N PRO A 22 22.38 8.62 9.54
CA PRO A 22 21.23 8.37 8.68
C PRO A 22 20.56 7.04 9.05
N ILE A 23 19.29 7.08 9.44
CA ILE A 23 18.49 5.88 9.68
C ILE A 23 17.83 5.47 8.36
N LEU A 24 18.09 4.23 7.92
CA LEU A 24 17.43 3.64 6.76
C LEU A 24 16.20 2.85 7.22
N THR A 25 15.06 3.04 6.57
CA THR A 25 13.81 2.32 6.86
C THR A 25 13.02 2.02 5.60
N PHE A 26 12.07 1.10 5.67
CA PHE A 26 11.14 0.79 4.58
C PHE A 26 9.91 1.72 4.55
N SER A 27 9.54 2.22 5.74
CA SER A 27 8.39 3.09 5.96
C SER A 27 8.68 4.04 7.09
N LYS A 28 8.14 5.26 7.01
CA LYS A 28 8.20 6.26 8.08
C LYS A 28 6.91 7.07 8.15
N LEU A 29 6.72 7.81 9.24
CA LEU A 29 5.73 8.88 9.26
C LEU A 29 6.19 10.02 8.34
N LYS A 30 5.25 10.66 7.65
CA LYS A 30 5.52 11.82 6.78
C LYS A 30 6.15 12.99 7.55
N SER A 31 5.88 13.11 8.84
CA SER A 31 6.47 14.12 9.73
C SER A 31 7.94 13.87 10.06
N GLN A 32 8.45 12.64 9.90
CA GLN A 32 9.84 12.31 10.20
C GLN A 32 10.76 12.73 9.05
N SER A 33 11.59 13.75 9.26
CA SER A 33 12.52 14.29 8.26
C SER A 33 13.89 13.59 8.27
N ASN A 34 14.35 13.12 9.42
CA ASN A 34 15.69 12.54 9.67
C ASN A 34 15.86 11.06 9.28
N VAL A 35 14.93 10.49 8.50
CA VAL A 35 14.93 9.08 8.12
C VAL A 35 14.86 8.92 6.60
N ILE A 36 15.74 8.10 6.05
CA ILE A 36 15.85 7.82 4.61
C ILE A 36 15.10 6.53 4.30
N MET A 37 14.22 6.57 3.30
CA MET A 37 13.47 5.40 2.87
C MET A 37 14.25 4.60 1.83
N ILE A 38 14.37 3.30 2.04
CA ILE A 38 14.90 2.32 1.07
C ILE A 38 13.80 1.36 0.63
N PRO A 39 13.96 0.65 -0.51
CA PRO A 39 13.05 -0.41 -0.88
C PRO A 39 13.03 -1.51 0.18
N ASP A 40 11.85 -2.06 0.44
CA ASP A 40 11.67 -3.18 1.35
C ASP A 40 12.14 -4.51 0.75
N PHE A 41 12.24 -5.53 1.59
CA PHE A 41 12.71 -6.86 1.20
C PHE A 41 11.77 -7.56 0.19
N GLU A 42 10.48 -7.23 0.18
CA GLU A 42 9.52 -7.79 -0.79
C GLU A 42 9.75 -7.16 -2.17
N ALA A 43 10.04 -5.86 -2.23
CA ALA A 43 10.43 -5.17 -3.47
C ALA A 43 11.80 -5.63 -3.98
N LEU A 44 12.77 -5.88 -3.10
CA LEU A 44 14.14 -6.27 -3.50
C LEU A 44 14.26 -7.74 -3.92
N SER A 45 13.66 -8.65 -3.17
CA SER A 45 13.83 -10.10 -3.38
C SER A 45 12.56 -10.78 -3.92
N GLY A 46 11.38 -10.22 -3.64
CA GLY A 46 10.09 -10.80 -4.00
C GLY A 46 9.50 -10.31 -5.33
N HIS A 47 10.12 -9.33 -6.00
CA HIS A 47 9.56 -8.68 -7.18
C HIS A 47 9.19 -9.66 -8.30
N ALA A 48 10.02 -10.67 -8.57
CA ALA A 48 9.76 -11.64 -9.64
C ALA A 48 8.49 -12.46 -9.39
N GLU A 49 8.30 -12.98 -8.17
CA GLU A 49 7.13 -13.78 -7.80
C GLU A 49 5.85 -12.93 -7.70
N ILE A 50 5.97 -11.71 -7.19
CA ILE A 50 4.88 -10.72 -7.21
C ILE A 50 4.44 -10.49 -8.66
N HIS A 51 5.39 -10.17 -9.55
CA HIS A 51 5.09 -9.86 -10.95
C HIS A 51 4.47 -11.08 -11.65
N LYS A 52 5.01 -12.28 -11.45
CA LYS A 52 4.44 -13.54 -11.97
C LYS A 52 2.99 -13.73 -11.52
N SER A 53 2.70 -13.53 -10.23
CA SER A 53 1.36 -13.67 -9.67
C SER A 53 0.39 -12.63 -10.24
N VAL A 54 0.84 -11.39 -10.42
CA VAL A 54 0.05 -10.32 -11.06
C VAL A 54 -0.24 -10.66 -12.52
N GLN A 55 0.77 -11.07 -13.31
CA GLN A 55 0.56 -11.42 -14.72
C GLN A 55 -0.39 -12.61 -14.87
N MET A 56 -0.31 -13.61 -13.98
CA MET A 56 -1.28 -14.69 -13.93
C MET A 56 -2.70 -14.19 -13.66
N GLY A 57 -2.91 -13.31 -12.67
CA GLY A 57 -4.25 -12.76 -12.43
C GLY A 57 -4.77 -11.91 -13.59
N LYS A 58 -3.89 -11.18 -14.30
CA LYS A 58 -4.26 -10.37 -15.47
C LYS A 58 -4.64 -11.23 -16.67
N SER A 59 -3.97 -12.36 -16.89
CA SER A 59 -4.33 -13.27 -17.97
C SER A 59 -5.67 -13.96 -17.73
N LEU A 60 -6.04 -14.19 -16.46
CA LEU A 60 -7.31 -14.80 -16.06
C LEU A 60 -8.49 -13.80 -16.09
N PHE A 61 -8.27 -12.54 -15.72
CA PHE A 61 -9.36 -11.59 -15.46
C PHE A 61 -9.18 -10.25 -16.19
N GLN A 62 -9.88 -10.08 -17.32
CA GLN A 62 -9.95 -8.78 -18.02
C GLN A 62 -10.96 -7.83 -17.35
N TRP A 63 -10.73 -6.52 -17.45
CA TRP A 63 -11.49 -5.47 -16.75
C TRP A 63 -13.02 -5.68 -16.79
N TYR A 64 -13.59 -5.93 -17.97
CA TYR A 64 -15.03 -6.05 -18.17
C TYR A 64 -15.68 -7.26 -17.49
N TYR A 65 -14.89 -8.29 -17.14
CA TYR A 65 -15.36 -9.50 -16.49
C TYR A 65 -15.01 -9.57 -14.99
N LYS A 66 -14.31 -8.56 -14.47
CA LYS A 66 -13.99 -8.46 -13.04
C LYS A 66 -15.25 -8.10 -12.23
N ILE A 67 -15.32 -8.62 -11.01
CA ILE A 67 -16.39 -8.32 -10.06
C ILE A 67 -16.29 -6.86 -9.57
N GLU A 68 -17.41 -6.13 -9.61
CA GLU A 68 -17.51 -4.74 -9.18
C GLU A 68 -17.70 -4.57 -7.67
N LYS A 69 -16.79 -5.15 -6.87
CA LYS A 69 -16.74 -5.04 -5.41
C LYS A 69 -15.34 -4.64 -4.93
N GLY A 70 -15.29 -3.83 -3.88
CA GLY A 70 -14.06 -3.55 -3.12
C GLY A 70 -13.57 -4.81 -2.45
N PHE A 71 -12.32 -5.21 -2.68
CA PHE A 71 -11.79 -6.47 -2.16
C PHE A 71 -10.59 -6.25 -1.24
N TRP A 72 -10.60 -6.97 -0.11
CA TRP A 72 -9.48 -6.98 0.84
C TRP A 72 -9.37 -8.32 1.58
N ARG A 73 -8.14 -8.81 1.71
CA ARG A 73 -7.75 -9.92 2.59
C ARG A 73 -6.43 -9.57 3.26
N GLY A 74 -6.33 -9.76 4.56
CA GLY A 74 -5.10 -9.47 5.31
C GLY A 74 -5.21 -9.83 6.79
N SER A 75 -4.10 -9.69 7.52
CA SER A 75 -4.05 -9.92 8.96
C SER A 75 -4.50 -8.71 9.77
N ARG A 76 -4.66 -8.93 11.07
CA ARG A 76 -5.09 -7.92 12.07
C ARG A 76 -3.98 -6.96 12.51
N THR A 77 -3.02 -6.63 11.65
CA THR A 77 -1.95 -5.67 11.99
C THR A 77 -2.46 -4.23 12.07
N GLY A 78 -1.90 -3.45 12.98
CA GLY A 78 -2.27 -2.07 13.30
C GLY A 78 -2.10 -1.78 14.79
N SER A 79 -2.04 -0.51 15.14
CA SER A 79 -1.95 -0.06 16.54
C SER A 79 -3.34 0.19 17.14
N GLY A 80 -3.57 -0.30 18.36
CA GLY A 80 -4.82 -0.09 19.09
C GLY A 80 -5.57 -1.37 19.39
N SER A 81 -6.78 -1.25 19.94
CA SER A 81 -7.65 -2.40 20.18
C SER A 81 -8.18 -2.96 18.87
N PHE A 82 -8.49 -4.26 18.84
CA PHE A 82 -9.02 -4.96 17.66
C PHE A 82 -10.17 -4.21 16.99
N LEU A 83 -11.16 -3.74 17.75
CA LEU A 83 -12.32 -3.02 17.22
C LEU A 83 -11.99 -1.61 16.67
N ASN A 84 -10.89 -1.01 17.12
CA ASN A 84 -10.48 0.32 16.68
C ASN A 84 -9.56 0.30 15.45
N LEU A 85 -9.10 -0.87 15.01
CA LEU A 85 -8.27 -0.99 13.81
C LEU A 85 -9.04 -0.52 12.57
N ALA A 86 -8.38 0.25 11.72
CA ALA A 86 -8.92 0.66 10.42
C ALA A 86 -9.31 -0.55 9.55
N ARG A 87 -8.56 -1.66 9.68
CA ARG A 87 -8.87 -2.93 9.01
C ARG A 87 -10.16 -3.56 9.54
N THR A 88 -10.42 -3.48 10.84
CA THR A 88 -11.66 -3.98 11.43
C THR A 88 -12.86 -3.19 10.94
N LYS A 89 -12.74 -1.85 10.89
CA LYS A 89 -13.77 -0.98 10.29
C LYS A 89 -14.07 -1.32 8.83
N CYS A 90 -13.05 -1.69 8.05
CA CYS A 90 -13.25 -2.17 6.68
C CYS A 90 -14.03 -3.49 6.61
N VAL A 91 -13.74 -4.43 7.51
CA VAL A 91 -14.50 -5.69 7.64
C VAL A 91 -15.95 -5.43 8.07
N GLU A 92 -16.18 -4.50 8.99
CA GLU A 92 -17.53 -4.06 9.40
C GLU A 92 -18.32 -3.45 8.24
N LEU A 93 -17.69 -2.60 7.43
CA LEU A 93 -18.31 -2.08 6.20
C LEU A 93 -18.64 -3.20 5.20
N SER A 94 -17.80 -4.23 5.11
CA SER A 94 -18.07 -5.42 4.29
C SER A 94 -19.25 -6.23 4.80
N LEU A 95 -19.41 -6.37 6.11
CA LEU A 95 -20.58 -7.02 6.72
C LEU A 95 -21.86 -6.19 6.51
N LYS A 96 -21.75 -4.86 6.58
CA LYS A 96 -22.88 -3.93 6.39
C LYS A 96 -23.30 -3.78 4.91
N TYR A 97 -22.34 -3.81 3.99
CA TYR A 97 -22.56 -3.61 2.55
C TYR A 97 -21.92 -4.74 1.73
N PRO A 98 -22.38 -6.00 1.89
CA PRO A 98 -21.75 -7.17 1.27
C PRO A 98 -21.81 -7.17 -0.27
N ASP A 99 -22.73 -6.41 -0.86
CA ASP A 99 -22.82 -6.22 -2.32
C ASP A 99 -21.82 -5.20 -2.88
N LEU A 100 -21.20 -4.42 -2.00
CA LEU A 100 -20.25 -3.38 -2.36
C LEU A 100 -18.80 -3.75 -2.01
N ILE A 101 -18.61 -4.42 -0.88
CA ILE A 101 -17.29 -4.72 -0.30
C ILE A 101 -17.26 -6.19 0.10
N ASP A 102 -16.13 -6.84 -0.19
CA ASP A 102 -15.74 -8.15 0.30
C ASP A 102 -14.36 -8.03 0.98
N ALA A 103 -14.38 -7.74 2.28
CA ALA A 103 -13.22 -7.60 3.14
C ALA A 103 -13.30 -8.52 4.36
N ARG A 104 -12.25 -9.32 4.59
CA ARG A 104 -12.13 -10.26 5.71
C ARG A 104 -10.70 -10.40 6.18
N PHE A 105 -10.52 -10.72 7.46
CA PHE A 105 -9.24 -11.14 8.00
C PHE A 105 -8.87 -12.55 7.52
N SER A 106 -7.58 -12.80 7.29
CA SER A 106 -7.06 -14.06 6.75
C SER A 106 -6.29 -14.92 7.77
N ASP A 107 -6.11 -14.41 8.99
CA ASP A 107 -5.35 -15.00 10.09
C ASP A 107 -6.27 -15.61 11.15
N PHE A 108 -7.11 -16.57 10.74
CA PHE A 108 -8.03 -17.27 11.63
C PHE A 108 -7.32 -18.33 12.48
N HIS A 109 -7.56 -18.29 13.79
CA HIS A 109 -7.05 -19.28 14.75
C HIS A 109 -8.22 -19.79 15.62
N PRO A 110 -8.65 -21.06 15.47
CA PRO A 110 -9.89 -21.56 16.09
C PRO A 110 -10.02 -21.38 17.61
N ASN A 111 -8.89 -21.41 18.32
CA ASN A 111 -8.85 -21.32 19.79
C ASN A 111 -8.53 -19.90 20.30
N GLU A 112 -8.46 -18.92 19.40
CA GLU A 112 -8.21 -17.54 19.76
C GLU A 112 -9.54 -16.82 20.07
N TYR A 113 -9.61 -16.15 21.22
CA TYR A 113 -10.82 -15.48 21.70
C TYR A 113 -11.47 -14.57 20.64
N THR A 114 -10.70 -13.73 19.94
CA THR A 114 -11.23 -12.85 18.89
C THR A 114 -11.87 -13.61 17.74
N CYS A 115 -11.27 -14.73 17.31
CA CYS A 115 -11.81 -15.56 16.24
C CYS A 115 -13.10 -16.29 16.68
N MET A 116 -13.21 -16.66 17.95
CA MET A 116 -14.41 -17.28 18.52
C MET A 116 -15.56 -16.29 18.67
N VAL A 117 -15.26 -15.04 19.05
CA VAL A 117 -16.27 -13.99 19.26
C VAL A 117 -16.75 -13.37 17.95
N TYR A 118 -15.86 -13.24 16.95
CA TYR A 118 -16.15 -12.60 15.66
C TYR A 118 -15.86 -13.53 14.46
N PRO A 119 -16.41 -14.75 14.40
CA PRO A 119 -16.06 -15.72 13.37
C PRO A 119 -16.32 -15.21 11.95
N GLU A 120 -17.35 -14.39 11.75
CA GLU A 120 -17.73 -13.79 10.46
C GLU A 120 -16.76 -12.72 9.96
N TYR A 121 -15.83 -12.24 10.80
CA TYR A 121 -14.80 -11.27 10.40
C TYR A 121 -13.67 -11.95 9.62
N PHE A 122 -13.63 -13.28 9.58
CA PHE A 122 -12.55 -14.07 9.00
C PHE A 122 -12.98 -14.84 7.74
N SER A 123 -12.02 -15.12 6.89
CA SER A 123 -12.15 -15.95 5.69
C SER A 123 -10.77 -16.49 5.31
N ASN A 124 -10.72 -17.49 4.43
CA ASN A 124 -9.47 -17.89 3.80
C ASN A 124 -8.74 -16.69 3.17
N GLY A 125 -7.41 -16.72 3.28
CA GLY A 125 -6.55 -15.81 2.53
C GLY A 125 -6.72 -15.97 1.02
N ALA A 126 -6.31 -14.95 0.27
CA ALA A 126 -6.35 -14.96 -1.19
C ALA A 126 -4.94 -14.73 -1.73
N ARG A 127 -4.58 -15.44 -2.81
CA ARG A 127 -3.33 -15.18 -3.52
C ARG A 127 -3.48 -13.92 -4.35
N ILE A 128 -2.39 -13.24 -4.66
CA ILE A 128 -2.40 -12.02 -5.50
C ILE A 128 -3.20 -12.24 -6.80
N ALA A 129 -3.01 -13.37 -7.48
CA ALA A 129 -3.77 -13.67 -8.72
C ALA A 129 -5.29 -13.71 -8.50
N ASP A 130 -5.77 -14.21 -7.35
CA ASP A 130 -7.18 -14.34 -7.03
C ASP A 130 -7.80 -12.97 -6.67
N HIS A 131 -7.02 -12.05 -6.10
CA HIS A 131 -7.45 -10.66 -5.87
C HIS A 131 -7.88 -9.98 -7.17
N LEU A 132 -7.20 -10.28 -8.29
CA LEU A 132 -7.46 -9.64 -9.58
C LEU A 132 -8.81 -10.02 -10.19
N LYS A 133 -9.55 -10.97 -9.61
CA LYS A 133 -10.97 -11.22 -9.95
C LYS A 133 -11.85 -9.99 -9.67
N PHE A 134 -11.44 -9.11 -8.75
CA PHE A 134 -12.18 -7.92 -8.35
C PHE A 134 -11.61 -6.65 -8.98
N LYS A 135 -12.49 -5.74 -9.43
CA LYS A 135 -12.09 -4.45 -10.04
C LYS A 135 -11.39 -3.53 -9.05
N TYR A 136 -11.72 -3.63 -7.77
CA TYR A 136 -11.42 -2.62 -6.77
C TYR A 136 -10.56 -3.21 -5.66
N GLN A 137 -9.30 -2.78 -5.57
CA GLN A 137 -8.36 -3.24 -4.56
C GLN A 137 -8.25 -2.21 -3.45
N ILE A 138 -8.49 -2.62 -2.20
CA ILE A 138 -8.43 -1.72 -1.05
C ILE A 138 -7.03 -1.83 -0.42
N ASN A 139 -6.40 -0.70 -0.14
CA ASN A 139 -5.16 -0.61 0.62
C ASN A 139 -5.39 0.09 1.95
N ILE A 140 -5.08 -0.61 3.05
CA ILE A 140 -5.21 -0.12 4.42
C ILE A 140 -3.93 -0.49 5.16
N ASP A 141 -3.39 0.48 5.87
CA ASP A 141 -2.15 0.33 6.62
C ASP A 141 -2.28 -0.64 7.79
N GLY A 142 -1.14 -1.08 8.30
CA GLY A 142 -1.03 -1.90 9.50
C GLY A 142 -0.30 -1.13 10.58
N ASN A 143 0.74 -1.75 11.15
CA ASN A 143 1.65 -1.07 12.09
C ASN A 143 2.47 0.05 11.41
N ALA A 144 2.55 0.01 10.08
CA ALA A 144 3.19 0.98 9.20
C ALA A 144 2.45 0.97 7.85
N SER A 145 2.98 1.67 6.85
CA SER A 145 2.51 1.52 5.47
C SER A 145 2.60 0.06 5.04
N THR A 146 1.67 -0.39 4.20
CA THR A 146 1.78 -1.73 3.63
C THR A 146 3.02 -1.82 2.75
N TYR A 147 3.87 -2.83 2.98
CA TYR A 147 5.08 -3.00 2.18
C TYR A 147 4.75 -3.46 0.75
N GLY A 148 4.45 -4.74 0.53
CA GLY A 148 4.14 -5.23 -0.82
C GLY A 148 2.72 -4.98 -1.31
N ARG A 149 1.74 -4.66 -0.44
CA ARG A 149 0.32 -4.60 -0.88
C ARG A 149 0.06 -3.52 -1.91
N LEU A 150 0.29 -2.26 -1.56
CA LEU A 150 0.14 -1.16 -2.51
C LEU A 150 1.05 -1.38 -3.73
N PHE A 151 2.27 -1.89 -3.51
CA PHE A 151 3.23 -2.18 -4.57
C PHE A 151 2.64 -3.09 -5.66
N TRP A 152 2.16 -4.29 -5.32
CA TRP A 152 1.60 -5.21 -6.31
C TRP A 152 0.26 -4.71 -6.87
N GLN A 153 -0.52 -3.99 -6.07
CA GLN A 153 -1.80 -3.43 -6.50
C GLN A 153 -1.62 -2.43 -7.66
N LEU A 154 -0.55 -1.64 -7.66
CA LEU A 154 -0.26 -0.72 -8.76
C LEU A 154 0.01 -1.46 -10.08
N PHE A 155 0.59 -2.67 -10.06
CA PHE A 155 0.80 -3.49 -11.28
C PHE A 155 -0.47 -4.22 -11.76
N SER A 156 -1.52 -4.28 -10.93
CA SER A 156 -2.63 -5.23 -11.12
C SER A 156 -3.56 -4.92 -12.30
N GLY A 157 -3.58 -3.67 -12.78
CA GLY A 157 -4.61 -3.20 -13.72
C GLY A 157 -6.01 -3.14 -13.11
N CYS A 158 -6.12 -3.22 -11.78
CA CYS A 158 -7.34 -2.94 -11.02
C CYS A 158 -7.28 -1.51 -10.45
N LEU A 159 -8.45 -0.94 -10.13
CA LEU A 159 -8.49 0.36 -9.47
C LEU A 159 -8.08 0.18 -8.00
N VAL A 160 -7.10 0.97 -7.57
CA VAL A 160 -6.63 1.00 -6.18
C VAL A 160 -7.38 2.08 -5.41
N PHE A 161 -8.02 1.70 -4.31
CA PHE A 161 -8.44 2.61 -3.26
C PHE A 161 -7.34 2.64 -2.20
N ASN A 162 -6.76 3.80 -1.94
CA ASN A 162 -5.64 3.94 -1.02
C ASN A 162 -6.03 4.82 0.17
N GLN A 163 -5.85 4.29 1.39
CA GLN A 163 -6.11 5.03 2.62
C GLN A 163 -5.23 6.29 2.69
N GLU A 164 -5.82 7.41 3.07
CA GLU A 164 -5.08 8.57 3.52
C GLU A 164 -4.30 8.19 4.78
N SER A 165 -2.99 8.07 4.63
CA SER A 165 -2.10 7.60 5.68
C SER A 165 -1.05 8.64 6.05
N ASP A 166 -0.66 8.65 7.33
CA ASP A 166 0.51 9.36 7.81
C ASP A 166 1.82 8.64 7.49
N PHE A 167 1.76 7.34 7.15
CA PHE A 167 2.90 6.58 6.69
C PHE A 167 3.19 6.81 5.21
N THR A 168 4.45 6.63 4.84
CA THR A 168 4.91 6.72 3.45
C THR A 168 6.05 5.74 3.20
N GLN A 169 6.16 5.27 1.94
CA GLN A 169 7.31 4.53 1.42
C GLN A 169 8.09 5.34 0.37
N TRP A 170 9.23 4.77 -0.05
CA TRP A 170 10.18 5.36 -0.98
C TRP A 170 9.59 5.80 -2.33
N TYR A 171 8.50 5.22 -2.81
CA TYR A 171 7.89 5.60 -4.10
C TYR A 171 6.61 6.44 -3.99
N HIS A 172 6.02 6.57 -2.78
CA HIS A 172 4.70 7.18 -2.60
C HIS A 172 4.66 8.65 -3.00
N PHE A 173 5.78 9.36 -2.89
CA PHE A 173 5.88 10.78 -3.25
C PHE A 173 5.63 11.08 -4.73
N LYS A 174 5.70 10.08 -5.61
CA LYS A 174 5.36 10.22 -7.04
C LYS A 174 3.93 9.77 -7.36
N LEU A 175 3.24 9.13 -6.42
CA LEU A 175 1.84 8.78 -6.61
C LEU A 175 0.97 10.02 -6.46
N GLN A 176 -0.14 10.04 -7.20
CA GLN A 176 -1.01 11.20 -7.31
C GLN A 176 -2.46 10.73 -7.17
N PRO A 177 -3.24 11.28 -6.21
CA PRO A 177 -4.65 11.00 -6.08
C PRO A 177 -5.41 11.29 -7.38
N TYR A 178 -6.37 10.42 -7.71
CA TYR A 178 -7.18 10.44 -8.93
C TYR A 178 -6.41 10.35 -10.26
N VAL A 179 -5.08 10.20 -10.21
CA VAL A 179 -4.24 9.84 -11.37
C VAL A 179 -3.86 8.36 -11.28
N HIS A 180 -3.34 7.93 -10.13
CA HIS A 180 -2.82 6.56 -9.92
C HIS A 180 -3.71 5.72 -8.99
N PHE A 181 -4.52 6.35 -8.14
CA PHE A 181 -5.39 5.67 -7.16
C PHE A 181 -6.53 6.60 -6.73
N VAL A 182 -7.56 6.07 -6.08
CA VAL A 182 -8.62 6.87 -5.44
C VAL A 182 -8.36 6.95 -3.93
N PRO A 183 -8.17 8.14 -3.34
CA PRO A 183 -8.00 8.28 -1.90
C PRO A 183 -9.33 8.05 -1.15
N PHE A 184 -9.23 7.55 0.07
CA PHE A 184 -10.32 7.54 1.04
C PHE A 184 -9.79 7.90 2.43
N LYS A 185 -10.65 8.43 3.30
CA LYS A 185 -10.28 8.96 4.62
C LYS A 185 -9.58 7.92 5.48
N ASN A 186 -8.68 8.40 6.34
CA ASN A 186 -7.96 7.54 7.29
C ASN A 186 -8.90 6.70 8.18
N ASP A 187 -10.06 7.26 8.56
CA ASP A 187 -11.06 6.62 9.41
C ASP A 187 -11.99 5.63 8.66
N ILE A 188 -11.78 5.43 7.36
CA ILE A 188 -12.53 4.53 6.45
C ILE A 188 -13.97 5.01 6.15
N SER A 189 -14.41 6.14 6.72
CA SER A 189 -15.84 6.53 6.72
C SER A 189 -16.45 6.74 5.33
N ASP A 190 -15.66 7.18 4.35
CA ASP A 190 -16.11 7.49 2.99
C ASP A 190 -15.83 6.38 1.97
N LEU A 191 -15.21 5.25 2.38
CA LEU A 191 -14.86 4.16 1.47
C LEU A 191 -16.07 3.63 0.65
N PRO A 192 -17.28 3.42 1.22
CA PRO A 192 -18.44 2.98 0.44
C PRO A 192 -18.80 3.97 -0.68
N GLU A 193 -18.75 5.28 -0.39
CA GLU A 193 -19.06 6.32 -1.37
C GLU A 193 -18.05 6.32 -2.51
N LYS A 194 -16.76 6.11 -2.22
CA LYS A 194 -15.69 6.01 -3.23
C LYS A 194 -15.89 4.81 -4.15
N ILE A 195 -16.33 3.67 -3.62
CA ILE A 195 -16.61 2.48 -4.43
C ILE A 195 -17.85 2.71 -5.30
N ILE A 196 -18.92 3.30 -4.75
CA ILE A 196 -20.12 3.66 -5.53
C ILE A 196 -19.76 4.62 -6.66
N TRP A 197 -18.90 5.62 -6.39
CA TRP A 197 -18.39 6.52 -7.42
C TRP A 197 -17.67 5.76 -8.53
N ALA A 198 -16.79 4.82 -8.20
CA ALA A 198 -16.06 4.05 -9.21
C ALA A 198 -16.98 3.17 -10.08
N LYS A 199 -18.04 2.60 -9.50
CA LYS A 199 -19.06 1.84 -10.26
C LYS A 199 -19.80 2.73 -11.25
N LYS A 200 -20.18 3.94 -10.84
CA LYS A 200 -20.85 4.92 -11.70
C LYS A 200 -19.92 5.52 -12.78
N ASN A 201 -18.61 5.46 -12.56
CA ASN A 201 -17.60 6.08 -13.43
C ASN A 201 -16.60 5.04 -13.97
N ASP A 202 -17.08 3.88 -14.45
CA ASP A 202 -16.21 2.74 -14.84
C ASP A 202 -15.09 3.10 -15.82
N LYS A 203 -15.38 3.96 -16.82
CA LYS A 203 -14.36 4.45 -17.77
C LYS A 203 -13.24 5.19 -17.07
N THR A 204 -13.57 6.12 -16.19
CA THR A 204 -12.60 6.91 -15.40
C THR A 204 -11.83 6.00 -14.43
N ALA A 205 -12.52 5.09 -13.75
CA ALA A 205 -11.91 4.09 -12.88
C ALA A 205 -10.86 3.25 -13.63
N ARG A 206 -11.17 2.82 -14.85
CA ARG A 206 -10.24 2.07 -15.70
C ARG A 206 -9.02 2.89 -16.11
N ILE A 207 -9.21 4.19 -16.41
CA ILE A 207 -8.09 5.09 -16.74
C ILE A 207 -7.14 5.22 -15.55
N ILE A 208 -7.66 5.43 -14.34
CA ILE A 208 -6.86 5.52 -13.12
C ILE A 208 -6.08 4.22 -12.89
N ALA A 209 -6.75 3.07 -13.01
CA ALA A 209 -6.11 1.75 -12.88
C ALA A 209 -4.97 1.56 -13.91
N ARG A 210 -5.21 1.99 -15.16
CA ARG A 210 -4.21 1.89 -16.23
C ARG A 210 -3.01 2.82 -15.99
N ASN A 211 -3.25 4.03 -15.51
CA ASN A 211 -2.18 4.96 -15.16
C ASN A 211 -1.31 4.42 -14.03
N ALA A 212 -1.91 3.80 -13.01
CA ALA A 212 -1.18 3.13 -11.93
C ALA A 212 -0.27 2.03 -12.48
N GLU A 213 -0.79 1.22 -13.41
CA GLU A 213 -0.05 0.15 -14.05
C GLU A 213 1.13 0.67 -14.89
N ILE A 214 0.92 1.74 -15.66
CA ILE A 214 2.00 2.39 -16.42
C ILE A 214 3.06 2.92 -15.45
N PHE A 215 2.65 3.65 -14.42
CA PHE A 215 3.55 4.16 -13.39
C PHE A 215 4.41 3.04 -12.78
N ALA A 216 3.80 1.94 -12.38
CA ALA A 216 4.50 0.82 -11.77
C ALA A 216 5.50 0.17 -12.74
N ASN A 217 5.11 -0.10 -13.99
CA ASN A 217 6.02 -0.67 -14.98
C ASN A 217 7.18 0.26 -15.33
N THR A 218 6.99 1.57 -15.29
CA THR A 218 8.04 2.56 -15.60
C THR A 218 8.97 2.82 -14.40
N HIS A 219 8.42 2.93 -13.20
CA HIS A 219 9.16 3.46 -12.04
C HIS A 219 9.40 2.45 -10.92
N LEU A 220 8.73 1.29 -10.95
CA LEU A 220 8.82 0.26 -9.91
C LEU A 220 9.29 -1.09 -10.46
N ASN A 221 9.77 -1.16 -11.71
CA ASN A 221 10.40 -2.38 -12.22
C ASN A 221 11.71 -2.69 -11.49
N ALA A 222 12.18 -3.94 -11.61
CA ALA A 222 13.38 -4.42 -10.92
C ALA A 222 14.59 -3.47 -11.08
N LYS A 223 14.86 -2.98 -12.30
CA LYS A 223 15.97 -2.03 -12.53
C LYS A 223 15.78 -0.75 -11.72
N ALA A 224 14.60 -0.14 -11.75
CA ALA A 224 14.31 1.10 -11.04
C ALA A 224 14.46 0.95 -9.51
N ILE A 225 14.09 -0.21 -8.95
CA ILE A 225 14.28 -0.52 -7.52
C ILE A 225 15.77 -0.54 -7.17
N TYR A 226 16.58 -1.28 -7.92
CA TYR A 226 18.03 -1.36 -7.68
C TYR A 226 18.73 -0.02 -7.95
N ASP A 227 18.34 0.71 -8.99
CA ASP A 227 18.88 2.06 -9.28
C ASP A 227 18.62 3.01 -8.10
N TYR A 228 17.42 2.97 -7.50
CA TYR A 228 17.09 3.78 -6.34
C TYR A 228 17.91 3.38 -5.11
N LEU A 229 18.03 2.08 -4.82
CA LEU A 229 18.86 1.60 -3.70
C LEU A 229 20.33 1.99 -3.89
N TYR A 230 20.88 1.79 -5.09
CA TYR A 230 22.24 2.19 -5.44
C TYR A 230 22.45 3.70 -5.21
N TYR A 231 21.51 4.52 -5.68
CA TYR A 231 21.54 5.97 -5.46
C TYR A 231 21.59 6.35 -3.98
N VAL A 232 20.76 5.71 -3.15
CA VAL A 232 20.75 5.96 -1.70
C VAL A 232 22.09 5.60 -1.08
N ILE A 233 22.65 4.43 -1.39
CA ILE A 233 23.94 3.97 -0.85
C ILE A 233 25.07 4.93 -1.26
N CYS A 234 25.16 5.29 -2.54
CA CYS A 234 26.18 6.23 -3.01
C CYS A 234 26.03 7.63 -2.40
N THR A 235 24.79 8.06 -2.14
CA THR A 235 24.55 9.35 -1.49
C THR A 235 25.00 9.33 -0.04
N CYS A 236 24.67 8.26 0.70
CA CYS A 236 25.13 8.08 2.08
C CYS A 236 26.67 8.02 2.18
N SER A 237 27.33 7.30 1.26
CA SER A 237 28.80 7.22 1.23
C SER A 237 29.48 8.57 1.02
N LYS A 238 28.91 9.46 0.20
CA LYS A 238 29.47 10.81 0.00
C LYS A 238 29.34 11.70 1.23
N LEU A 239 28.37 11.42 2.10
CA LEU A 239 28.18 12.17 3.34
C LEU A 239 29.20 11.76 4.40
N SER A 240 29.60 10.48 4.46
CA SER A 240 30.67 10.03 5.36
C SER A 240 32.04 10.63 5.01
N ASP A 241 32.33 10.82 3.72
CA ASP A 241 33.63 11.34 3.28
C ASP A 241 33.85 12.83 3.62
N ASN A 242 32.77 13.60 3.79
CA ASN A 242 32.82 15.02 4.18
C ASN A 242 32.83 15.22 5.72
N SER A 243 32.90 14.14 6.50
CA SER A 243 32.86 14.16 7.96
C SER A 243 34.24 13.95 8.62
N ASN A 244 35.30 13.86 7.80
CA ASN A 244 36.72 13.84 8.20
C ASN A 244 37.39 15.17 7.83
#